data_AF-A0AA42T5C9-F1
#
_entry.id   AF-A0AA42T5C9-F1
#
_cell.length_a   1.000
_cell.length_b   1.000
_cell.length_c   1.000
_cell.angle_alpha   90.00
_cell.angle_beta   90.00
_cell.angle_gamma   90.00
#
_symmetry.space_group_name_H-M   'P 1'
#
loop_
_entity.id
_entity.type
_entity.pdbx_description
1 polymer ?
#
loop_
_entity_poly.entity_id
_entity_poly.type
_entity_poly.pdbx_seq_one_letter_code
_entity_poly.pdbx_strand_id
1 'polypeptide(L)'
;MSNGQFIKIGQWGVAALAFLAVMWVITKAPKTEGVADRKAVEKEYLEISPPAYVRPTGDRRVAYKLGSAVVQQSFDSNMASIDVIKHYDEQLLDNGWREMKKYGLQGKVYCKGKYRAEITSRTHLPGYIFSVSWFASNKTCS
;
A
#
# COMPACT_ATOMS: atom_id res chain seq x y z
N MET A 1 -2.54 -64.34 -9.36
CA MET A 1 -2.69 -62.89 -9.14
C MET A 1 -2.61 -62.21 -10.50
N SER A 2 -3.65 -61.47 -10.89
CA SER A 2 -3.81 -60.94 -12.24
C SER A 2 -2.94 -59.69 -12.46
N ASN A 3 -2.28 -59.61 -13.61
CA ASN A 3 -1.45 -58.48 -14.07
C ASN A 3 -2.16 -57.11 -13.99
N GLY A 4 -3.49 -57.08 -13.89
CA GLY A 4 -4.28 -55.85 -13.73
C GLY A 4 -4.21 -55.18 -12.36
N GLN A 5 -3.78 -55.87 -11.29
CA GLN A 5 -3.63 -55.24 -9.96
C GLN A 5 -2.34 -54.41 -9.83
N PHE A 6 -1.25 -54.84 -10.48
CA PHE A 6 0.03 -54.12 -10.46
C PHE A 6 -0.05 -52.77 -11.18
N ILE A 7 -0.79 -52.71 -12.30
CA ILE A 7 -0.98 -51.47 -13.08
C ILE A 7 -1.72 -50.42 -12.24
N LYS A 8 -2.74 -50.82 -11.49
CA LYS A 8 -3.49 -49.91 -10.61
C LYS A 8 -2.60 -49.34 -9.50
N ILE A 9 -1.81 -50.16 -8.83
CA ILE A 9 -0.91 -49.72 -7.74
C ILE A 9 0.14 -48.73 -8.26
N GLY A 10 0.71 -48.98 -9.44
CA GLY A 10 1.65 -48.05 -10.09
C GLY A 10 1.00 -46.70 -10.42
N GLN A 11 -0.23 -46.70 -10.91
CA GLN A 11 -0.96 -45.49 -11.29
C GLN A 11 -1.28 -44.59 -10.07
N TRP A 12 -1.68 -45.19 -8.94
CA TRP A 12 -1.89 -44.47 -7.68
C TRP A 12 -0.58 -43.91 -7.10
N GLY A 13 0.52 -44.64 -7.22
CA GLY A 13 1.85 -44.18 -6.78
C GLY A 13 2.33 -42.95 -7.56
N VAL A 14 2.15 -42.95 -8.89
CA VAL A 14 2.50 -41.79 -9.74
C VAL A 14 1.61 -40.59 -9.42
N ALA A 15 0.31 -40.80 -9.21
CA ALA A 15 -0.60 -39.73 -8.82
C ALA A 15 -0.25 -39.11 -7.45
N ALA A 16 0.12 -39.93 -6.47
CA ALA A 16 0.55 -39.46 -5.16
C ALA A 16 1.86 -38.66 -5.23
N LEU A 17 2.83 -39.11 -6.04
CA LEU A 17 4.08 -38.39 -6.29
C LEU A 17 3.85 -37.04 -6.98
N ALA A 18 2.98 -37.00 -7.99
CA ALA A 18 2.61 -35.76 -8.66
C ALA A 18 1.92 -34.79 -7.70
N PHE A 19 1.03 -35.28 -6.83
CA PHE A 19 0.35 -34.46 -5.82
C PHE A 19 1.33 -33.87 -4.80
N LEU A 20 2.26 -34.68 -4.30
CA LEU A 20 3.31 -34.22 -3.38
C LEU A 20 4.22 -33.17 -4.03
N ALA A 21 4.60 -33.36 -5.30
CA ALA A 21 5.41 -32.39 -6.03
C ALA A 21 4.68 -31.04 -6.19
N VAL A 22 3.40 -31.05 -6.54
CA VAL A 22 2.57 -29.84 -6.65
C VAL A 22 2.43 -29.15 -5.29
N MET A 23 2.15 -29.90 -4.22
CA MET A 23 2.08 -29.34 -2.87
C MET A 23 3.41 -28.75 -2.41
N TRP A 24 4.53 -29.36 -2.79
CA TRP A 24 5.86 -28.83 -2.47
C TRP A 24 6.15 -27.51 -3.20
N VAL A 25 5.75 -27.40 -4.47
CA VAL A 25 5.85 -26.15 -5.24
C VAL A 25 4.95 -25.06 -4.65
N ILE A 26 3.72 -25.38 -4.25
CA ILE A 26 2.78 -24.42 -3.64
C ILE A 26 3.28 -23.94 -2.26
N THR A 27 3.87 -24.84 -1.45
CA THR A 27 4.35 -24.51 -0.09
C THR A 27 5.71 -23.82 -0.08
N LYS A 28 6.56 -24.05 -1.08
CA LYS A 28 7.86 -23.38 -1.28
C LYS A 28 7.75 -22.13 -2.16
N ALA A 29 6.62 -21.90 -2.82
CA ALA A 29 6.36 -20.64 -3.48
C ALA A 29 6.58 -19.52 -2.46
N PRO A 30 7.45 -18.54 -2.75
CA PRO A 30 7.75 -17.47 -1.80
C PRO A 30 6.42 -16.85 -1.39
N LYS A 31 6.08 -16.95 -0.08
CA LYS A 31 4.98 -16.19 0.50
C LYS A 31 5.22 -14.76 0.08
N THR A 32 4.34 -14.25 -0.75
CA THR A 32 4.49 -13.02 -1.52
C THR A 32 5.03 -11.89 -0.64
N GLU A 33 6.33 -11.61 -0.74
CA GLU A 33 6.92 -10.33 -0.39
C GLU A 33 6.28 -9.30 -1.34
N GLY A 34 5.07 -8.83 -1.02
CA GLY A 34 4.27 -8.18 -2.07
C GLY A 34 2.81 -7.90 -1.75
N VAL A 35 2.25 -8.50 -0.70
CA VAL A 35 0.89 -8.15 -0.28
C VAL A 35 0.97 -6.84 0.51
N ALA A 36 0.53 -5.75 -0.10
CA ALA A 36 0.36 -4.50 0.61
C ALA A 36 -0.60 -4.76 1.79
N ASP A 37 -0.14 -4.60 3.03
CA ASP A 37 -1.04 -4.78 4.17
C ASP A 37 -2.01 -3.60 4.20
N ARG A 38 -3.19 -3.83 3.61
CA ARG A 38 -4.27 -2.85 3.54
C ARG A 38 -4.55 -2.25 4.92
N LYS A 39 -4.56 -3.07 5.97
CA LYS A 39 -4.84 -2.59 7.34
C LYS A 39 -3.71 -1.69 7.83
N ALA A 40 -2.47 -2.02 7.53
CA ALA A 40 -1.33 -1.18 7.90
C ALA A 40 -1.35 0.18 7.18
N VAL A 41 -1.66 0.22 5.88
CA VAL A 41 -1.77 1.49 5.13
C VAL A 41 -2.94 2.33 5.64
N GLU A 42 -4.09 1.72 5.90
CA GLU A 42 -5.23 2.43 6.50
C GLU A 42 -4.90 2.94 7.91
N LYS A 43 -4.12 2.19 8.70
CA LYS A 43 -3.68 2.61 10.02
C LYS A 43 -2.76 3.83 9.95
N GLU A 44 -1.71 3.79 9.13
CA GLU A 44 -0.80 4.93 8.92
C GLU A 44 -1.55 6.16 8.40
N TYR A 45 -2.57 5.97 7.56
CA TYR A 45 -3.43 7.07 7.10
C TYR A 45 -4.22 7.71 8.25
N LEU A 46 -4.76 6.89 9.17
CA LEU A 46 -5.56 7.36 10.31
C LEU A 46 -4.72 8.02 11.42
N GLU A 47 -3.42 7.73 11.49
CA GLU A 47 -2.49 8.37 12.42
C GLU A 47 -2.24 9.85 12.07
N ILE A 48 -2.44 10.24 10.81
CA ILE A 48 -2.27 11.62 10.35
C ILE A 48 -3.63 12.30 10.25
N SER A 49 -3.81 13.35 11.05
CA SER A 49 -5.08 14.07 11.16
C SER A 49 -5.12 15.29 10.25
N PRO A 50 -6.23 15.52 9.52
CA PRO A 50 -6.39 16.74 8.75
C PRO A 50 -6.49 17.97 9.68
N PRO A 51 -6.15 19.19 9.20
CA PRO A 51 -6.37 20.42 9.95
C PRO A 51 -7.83 20.58 10.39
N ALA A 52 -8.06 21.15 11.58
CA ALA A 52 -9.39 21.19 12.22
C ALA A 52 -10.50 21.87 11.39
N TYR A 53 -10.13 22.77 10.48
CA TYR A 53 -11.07 23.59 9.71
C TYR A 53 -11.32 23.09 8.27
N VAL A 54 -10.82 21.90 7.92
CA VAL A 54 -11.00 21.34 6.57
C VAL A 54 -12.17 20.36 6.54
N ARG A 55 -12.87 20.31 5.40
CA ARG A 55 -14.01 19.39 5.23
C ARG A 55 -13.63 18.31 4.22
N PRO A 56 -13.83 17.03 4.54
CA PRO A 56 -13.60 15.97 3.58
C PRO A 56 -14.58 16.10 2.41
N THR A 57 -14.06 16.10 1.19
CA THR A 57 -14.85 16.16 -0.04
C THR A 57 -15.05 14.75 -0.57
N GLY A 58 -16.20 14.17 -0.24
CA GLY A 58 -16.57 12.80 -0.64
C GLY A 58 -15.89 11.70 0.17
N ASP A 59 -16.02 10.47 -0.31
CA ASP A 59 -15.56 9.28 0.41
C ASP A 59 -14.05 9.08 0.30
N ARG A 60 -13.48 8.55 1.38
CA ARG A 60 -12.10 8.04 1.41
C ARG A 60 -11.94 6.94 0.37
N ARG A 61 -11.11 7.18 -0.64
CA ARG A 61 -10.84 6.20 -1.71
C ARG A 61 -9.70 5.28 -1.28
N VAL A 62 -9.98 3.99 -1.22
CA VAL A 62 -8.99 2.94 -0.96
C VAL A 62 -8.83 2.11 -2.23
N ALA A 63 -7.63 2.12 -2.80
CA ALA A 63 -7.27 1.31 -3.96
C ALA A 63 -6.23 0.26 -3.54
N TYR A 64 -6.49 -0.99 -3.93
CA TYR A 64 -5.61 -2.12 -3.63
C TYR A 64 -5.32 -2.91 -4.91
N LYS A 65 -4.04 -3.15 -5.19
CA LYS A 65 -3.56 -4.01 -6.29
C LYS A 65 -2.42 -4.89 -5.79
N LEU A 66 -2.14 -5.97 -6.51
CA LEU A 66 -0.92 -6.77 -6.27
C LEU A 66 0.30 -5.84 -6.31
N GLY A 67 1.00 -5.72 -5.19
CA GLY A 67 2.19 -4.89 -5.07
C GLY A 67 1.97 -3.40 -4.78
N SER A 68 0.73 -2.94 -4.55
CA SER A 68 0.47 -1.55 -4.12
C SER A 68 -0.84 -1.38 -3.37
N ALA A 69 -0.85 -0.49 -2.39
CA ALA A 69 -2.06 0.00 -1.74
C ALA A 69 -1.99 1.50 -1.61
N VAL A 70 -3.13 2.17 -1.80
CA VAL A 70 -3.25 3.63 -1.66
C VAL A 70 -4.54 3.95 -0.94
N VAL A 71 -4.44 4.78 0.09
CA VAL A 71 -5.57 5.41 0.77
C VAL A 71 -5.44 6.89 0.51
N GLN A 72 -6.48 7.50 -0.06
CA GLN A 72 -6.50 8.93 -0.35
C GLN A 72 -7.83 9.56 0.04
N GLN A 73 -7.78 10.79 0.49
CA GLN A 73 -8.96 11.61 0.73
C GLN A 73 -8.69 13.02 0.25
N SER A 74 -9.74 13.62 -0.29
CA SER A 74 -9.71 15.01 -0.65
C SER A 74 -10.36 15.86 0.42
N PHE A 75 -9.90 17.10 0.53
CA PHE A 75 -10.44 18.06 1.46
C PHE A 75 -10.66 19.41 0.78
N ASP A 76 -11.80 20.02 1.07
CA ASP A 76 -12.06 21.41 0.75
C ASP A 76 -11.51 22.27 1.89
N SER A 77 -10.73 23.28 1.51
CA SER A 77 -10.08 24.18 2.46
C SER A 77 -9.94 25.56 1.86
N ASN A 78 -10.26 26.57 2.66
CA ASN A 78 -9.97 27.97 2.36
C ASN A 78 -8.59 28.41 2.88
N MET A 79 -7.85 27.51 3.53
CA MET A 79 -6.49 27.79 4.00
C MET A 79 -5.54 27.92 2.81
N ALA A 80 -4.51 28.76 2.96
CA ALA A 80 -3.44 28.82 1.96
C ALA A 80 -2.73 27.46 1.89
N SER A 81 -2.33 27.05 0.68
CA SER A 81 -1.67 25.75 0.47
C SER A 81 -0.42 25.59 1.34
N ILE A 82 0.28 26.69 1.66
CA ILE A 82 1.46 26.68 2.52
C ILE A 82 1.14 26.28 3.97
N ASP A 83 0.00 26.73 4.52
CA ASP A 83 -0.41 26.43 5.89
C ASP A 83 -0.85 24.97 6.01
N VAL A 84 -1.56 24.47 5.01
CA VAL A 84 -1.92 23.05 4.91
C VAL A 84 -0.65 22.20 4.87
N ILE A 85 0.29 22.55 3.98
CA ILE A 85 1.55 21.82 3.85
C ILE A 85 2.31 21.83 5.18
N LYS A 86 2.41 22.99 5.84
CA LYS A 86 3.10 23.12 7.14
C LYS A 86 2.48 22.24 8.22
N HIS A 87 1.15 22.23 8.34
CA HIS A 87 0.44 21.37 9.30
C HIS A 87 0.76 19.90 9.09
N TYR A 88 0.73 19.43 7.84
CA TYR A 88 1.07 18.04 7.54
C TYR A 88 2.57 17.75 7.68
N ASP A 89 3.45 18.71 7.39
CA ASP A 89 4.89 18.58 7.59
C ASP A 89 5.22 18.29 9.05
N GLU A 90 4.69 19.10 9.97
CA GLU A 90 4.84 18.93 11.41
C GLU A 90 4.32 17.55 11.86
N GLN A 91 3.09 17.18 11.48
CA GLN A 91 2.53 15.88 11.86
C GLN A 91 3.29 14.68 11.28
N LEU A 92 3.74 14.76 10.02
CA LEU A 92 4.45 13.66 9.38
C LEU A 92 5.83 13.49 10.02
N LEU A 93 6.56 14.58 10.26
CA LEU A 93 7.86 14.54 10.92
C LEU A 93 7.76 13.98 12.35
N ASP A 94 6.76 14.41 13.13
CA ASP A 94 6.51 13.91 14.49
C ASP A 94 6.19 12.40 14.51
N ASN A 95 5.54 11.90 13.46
CA ASN A 95 5.22 10.48 13.29
C ASN A 95 6.35 9.66 12.62
N GLY A 96 7.55 10.23 12.53
CA GLY A 96 8.76 9.55 12.04
C GLY A 96 8.85 9.42 10.53
N TRP A 97 8.06 10.19 9.78
CA TRP A 97 8.21 10.32 8.33
C TRP A 97 9.39 11.21 7.98
N ARG A 98 9.95 11.03 6.78
CA ARG A 98 11.06 11.83 6.26
C ARG A 98 10.66 12.47 4.95
N GLU A 99 10.97 13.75 4.79
CA GLU A 99 10.76 14.46 3.53
C GLU A 99 11.65 13.88 2.42
N MET A 100 11.06 13.61 1.26
CA MET A 100 11.81 13.24 0.07
C MET A 100 12.13 14.49 -0.74
N LYS A 101 13.39 14.64 -1.18
CA LYS A 101 13.86 15.76 -2.03
C LYS A 101 13.14 15.91 -3.38
N LYS A 102 12.20 15.01 -3.72
CA LYS A 102 11.40 15.11 -4.94
C LYS A 102 10.25 16.09 -4.73
N TYR A 103 10.47 17.33 -5.13
CA TYR A 103 9.43 18.28 -5.44
C TYR A 103 8.76 17.85 -6.76
N GLY A 104 7.57 17.24 -6.68
CA GLY A 104 6.65 17.36 -7.80
C GLY A 104 6.23 18.83 -7.91
N LEU A 105 5.93 19.32 -9.11
CA LEU A 105 5.53 20.72 -9.36
C LEU A 105 4.30 21.20 -8.54
N GLN A 106 3.62 20.32 -7.79
CA GLN A 106 2.34 20.61 -7.11
C GLN A 106 2.20 20.00 -5.69
N GLY A 107 3.26 19.46 -5.08
CA GLY A 107 3.13 18.80 -3.78
C GLY A 107 4.41 18.39 -3.06
N LYS A 108 4.28 18.10 -1.76
CA LYS A 108 5.34 17.51 -0.91
C LYS A 108 5.16 16.00 -0.79
N VAL A 109 6.29 15.29 -0.73
CA VAL A 109 6.35 13.84 -0.65
C VAL A 109 7.15 13.41 0.57
N TYR A 110 6.61 12.49 1.35
CA TYR A 110 7.24 11.93 2.54
C TYR A 110 7.32 10.43 2.46
N CYS A 111 8.21 9.86 3.27
CA CYS A 111 8.47 8.43 3.30
C CYS A 111 8.69 7.90 4.72
N LYS A 112 8.24 6.66 4.96
CA LYS A 112 8.42 5.93 6.22
C LYS A 112 8.53 4.44 5.88
N GLY A 113 9.74 3.90 5.85
CA GLY A 113 9.98 2.51 5.44
C GLY A 113 9.50 2.23 4.02
N LYS A 114 8.42 1.44 3.87
CA LYS A 114 7.77 1.09 2.58
C LYS A 114 6.57 1.98 2.24
N TYR A 115 6.24 2.94 3.09
CA TYR A 115 5.11 3.85 2.93
C TYR A 115 5.56 5.19 2.35
N ARG A 116 4.67 5.83 1.58
CA ARG A 116 4.83 7.19 1.08
C ARG A 116 3.56 7.98 1.29
N ALA A 117 3.71 9.18 1.84
CA ALA A 117 2.64 10.15 1.97
C ALA A 117 2.84 11.28 0.94
N GLU A 118 1.75 11.74 0.34
CA GLU A 118 1.76 12.83 -0.64
C GLU A 118 0.65 13.83 -0.30
N ILE A 119 1.00 15.11 -0.36
CA ILE A 119 0.07 16.24 -0.21
C ILE A 119 0.11 17.02 -1.52
N THR A 120 -1.01 17.06 -2.22
CA THR A 120 -1.12 17.71 -3.53
C THR A 120 -2.22 18.76 -3.51
N SER A 121 -1.92 19.96 -3.96
CA SER A 121 -2.93 21.00 -4.13
C SER A 121 -3.85 20.66 -5.29
N ARG A 122 -5.16 20.91 -5.16
CA ARG A 122 -6.08 20.80 -6.29
C ARG A 122 -5.91 22.00 -7.23
N THR A 123 -5.86 21.76 -8.54
CA THR A 123 -5.62 22.82 -9.54
C THR A 123 -6.85 23.68 -9.83
N HIS A 124 -8.06 23.14 -9.63
CA HIS A 124 -9.31 23.76 -10.07
C HIS A 124 -10.27 24.18 -8.94
N LEU A 125 -10.05 23.69 -7.72
CA LEU A 125 -10.92 23.96 -6.57
C LEU A 125 -10.05 24.23 -5.34
N PRO A 126 -10.46 25.15 -4.44
CA PRO A 126 -9.75 25.40 -3.19
C PRO A 126 -9.78 24.13 -2.33
N GLY A 127 -8.60 23.54 -2.12
CA GLY A 127 -8.49 22.27 -1.42
C GLY A 127 -7.23 21.50 -1.79
N TYR A 128 -7.11 20.32 -1.21
CA TYR A 128 -5.94 19.47 -1.35
C TYR A 128 -6.33 18.00 -1.29
N ILE A 129 -5.38 17.15 -1.67
CA ILE A 129 -5.49 15.70 -1.60
C ILE A 129 -4.36 15.22 -0.70
N PHE A 130 -4.73 14.49 0.35
CA PHE A 130 -3.78 13.76 1.17
C PHE A 130 -3.89 12.27 0.85
N SER A 131 -2.76 11.63 0.60
CA SER A 131 -2.69 10.21 0.28
C SER A 131 -1.55 9.52 0.98
N VAL A 132 -1.78 8.28 1.41
CA VAL A 132 -0.76 7.35 1.92
C VAL A 132 -0.76 6.13 1.02
N SER A 133 0.42 5.73 0.57
CA SER A 133 0.63 4.64 -0.36
C SER A 133 1.71 3.68 0.13
N TRP A 134 1.63 2.43 -0.30
CA TRP A 134 2.65 1.41 -0.07
C TRP A 134 3.24 0.96 -1.40
N PHE A 135 4.56 0.82 -1.45
CA PHE A 135 5.27 0.31 -2.60
C PHE A 135 5.82 -1.10 -2.34
N ALA A 136 5.54 -2.03 -3.27
CA ALA A 136 6.18 -3.35 -3.25
C ALA A 136 7.67 -3.33 -3.61
N SER A 137 8.18 -2.25 -4.18
CA SER A 137 9.59 -2.18 -4.56
C SER A 137 10.49 -2.23 -3.32
N ASN A 138 11.65 -2.89 -3.41
CA ASN A 138 12.74 -2.83 -2.42
C ASN A 138 13.29 -1.41 -2.12
N LYS A 139 12.66 -0.37 -2.69
CA LYS A 139 12.84 1.03 -2.35
C LYS A 139 12.19 1.30 -0.99
N THR A 140 12.89 0.87 0.05
CA THR A 140 12.74 1.51 1.36
C THR A 140 13.38 2.88 1.27
N CYS A 141 12.75 3.88 1.89
CA CYS A 141 13.40 5.16 2.04
C CYS A 141 14.33 5.09 3.26
N SER A 142 15.62 4.89 2.97
CA SER A 142 16.73 4.92 3.93
C SER A 142 17.15 6.35 4.23
#